data_AF-A0AAX2AB03-F1
#
_entry.id   AF-A0AAX2AB03-F1
#
_cell.length_a   1.000
_cell.length_b   1.000
_cell.length_c   1.000
_cell.angle_alpha   90.00
_cell.angle_beta   90.00
_cell.angle_gamma   90.00
#
_symmetry.space_group_name_H-M   'P 1'
#
loop_
_entity.id
_entity.type
_entity.pdbx_description
1 polymer ?
#
loop_
_entity_poly.entity_id
_entity_poly.type
_entity_poly.pdbx_seq_one_letter_code
_entity_poly.pdbx_strand_id
1 'polypeptide(L)'
;MTNNKTLRLIDANLNRLKEGIRVVEDIFRYNYDNKEIALKLKSLRHLCRIDNYLEVLSTRDVNNDVLRESIKSEQNRSDLNSILIANFKRAQESSRVLEEITKLTSIKTSENFKYIRYELYNLETVLINITSNSK
;
A
#
# COMPACT_ATOMS: atom_id res chain seq x y z
N MET A 1 -13.80 -22.65 2.66
CA MET A 1 -13.42 -22.27 1.28
C MET A 1 -13.51 -20.76 1.17
N THR A 2 -12.41 -20.09 0.88
CA THR A 2 -12.38 -18.63 0.68
C THR A 2 -13.09 -18.31 -0.64
N ASN A 3 -14.12 -17.47 -0.61
CA ASN A 3 -14.91 -17.12 -1.81
C ASN A 3 -14.03 -16.40 -2.84
N ASN A 4 -14.21 -16.69 -4.13
CA ASN A 4 -13.48 -16.02 -5.24
C ASN A 4 -13.57 -14.48 -5.14
N LYS A 5 -14.72 -13.93 -4.71
CA LYS A 5 -14.87 -12.49 -4.45
C LYS A 5 -13.92 -11.96 -3.35
N THR A 6 -13.70 -12.75 -2.30
CA THR A 6 -12.78 -12.41 -1.21
C THR A 6 -11.34 -12.43 -1.70
N LEU A 7 -10.97 -13.40 -2.53
CA LEU A 7 -9.63 -13.46 -3.14
C LEU A 7 -9.37 -12.26 -4.07
N ARG A 8 -10.36 -11.83 -4.86
CA ARG A 8 -10.28 -10.60 -5.67
C ARG A 8 -10.04 -9.36 -4.82
N LEU A 9 -10.75 -9.25 -3.69
CA LEU A 9 -10.57 -8.14 -2.74
C LEU A 9 -9.15 -8.13 -2.18
N ILE A 10 -8.60 -9.31 -1.86
CA ILE A 10 -7.23 -9.46 -1.38
C ILE A 10 -6.23 -9.08 -2.49
N ASP A 11 -6.37 -9.55 -3.73
CA ASP A 11 -5.46 -9.20 -4.84
C ASP A 11 -5.40 -7.68 -5.03
N ALA A 12 -6.57 -7.05 -5.16
CA ALA A 12 -6.68 -5.62 -5.43
C ALA A 12 -6.02 -4.77 -4.35
N ASN A 13 -6.29 -5.07 -3.07
CA ASN A 13 -5.70 -4.32 -1.96
C ASN A 13 -4.21 -4.63 -1.76
N LEU A 14 -3.79 -5.88 -2.01
CA LEU A 14 -2.37 -6.24 -1.94
C LEU A 14 -1.56 -5.52 -3.02
N ASN A 15 -2.13 -5.35 -4.22
CA ASN A 15 -1.52 -4.56 -5.29
C ASN A 15 -1.45 -3.08 -4.92
N ARG A 16 -2.58 -2.47 -4.51
CA ARG A 16 -2.64 -1.05 -4.11
C ARG A 16 -1.68 -0.71 -2.96
N LEU A 17 -1.56 -1.61 -1.97
CA LEU A 17 -0.61 -1.47 -0.87
C LEU A 17 0.83 -1.45 -1.38
N LYS A 18 1.22 -2.42 -2.21
CA LYS A 18 2.59 -2.51 -2.75
C LYS A 18 2.93 -1.31 -3.63
N GLU A 19 2.03 -0.87 -4.50
CA GLU A 19 2.23 0.29 -5.37
C GLU A 19 2.30 1.60 -4.57
N GLY A 20 1.43 1.79 -3.56
CA GLY A 20 1.49 2.94 -2.67
C GLY A 20 2.85 3.04 -1.96
N ILE A 21 3.35 1.93 -1.41
CA ILE A 21 4.67 1.90 -0.78
C ILE A 21 5.79 2.13 -1.81
N ARG A 22 5.68 1.55 -3.02
CA ARG A 22 6.68 1.67 -4.08
C ARG A 22 6.91 3.13 -4.49
N VAL A 23 5.85 3.91 -4.63
CA VAL A 23 5.96 5.33 -5.00
C VAL A 23 6.73 6.11 -3.94
N VAL A 24 6.39 5.93 -2.66
CA VAL A 24 7.11 6.58 -1.55
C VAL A 24 8.57 6.10 -1.51
N GLU A 25 8.81 4.80 -1.67
CA GLU A 25 10.16 4.20 -1.72
C GLU A 25 11.03 4.86 -2.78
N ASP A 26 10.52 5.02 -4.01
CA ASP A 26 11.27 5.62 -5.11
C ASP A 26 11.53 7.11 -4.91
N ILE A 27 10.60 7.85 -4.32
CA ILE A 27 10.81 9.25 -3.97
C ILE A 27 11.99 9.38 -2.99
N PHE A 28 12.00 8.59 -1.92
CA PHE A 28 13.11 8.64 -0.97
C PHE A 28 14.42 8.10 -1.54
N ARG A 29 14.34 7.14 -2.46
CA ARG A 29 15.50 6.56 -3.12
C ARG A 29 16.17 7.49 -4.13
N TYR A 30 15.39 8.18 -4.96
CA TYR A 30 15.92 8.91 -6.12
C TYR A 30 15.82 10.43 -5.99
N ASN A 31 14.87 10.96 -5.21
CA ASN A 31 14.74 12.41 -5.02
C ASN A 31 15.48 12.90 -3.78
N TYR A 32 15.51 12.10 -2.71
CA TYR A 32 16.15 12.45 -1.44
C TYR A 32 17.45 11.69 -1.16
N ASP A 33 17.85 10.76 -2.03
CA ASP A 33 19.01 9.86 -1.83
C ASP A 33 19.08 9.21 -0.44
N ASN A 34 17.93 9.01 0.20
CA ASN A 34 17.83 8.51 1.56
C ASN A 34 17.72 6.97 1.57
N LYS A 35 18.88 6.33 1.58
CA LYS A 35 19.00 4.87 1.57
C LYS A 35 18.29 4.19 2.74
N GLU A 36 18.34 4.77 3.93
CA GLU A 36 17.74 4.18 5.14
C GLU A 36 16.22 4.07 5.01
N ILE A 37 15.56 5.18 4.68
CA ILE A 37 14.10 5.23 4.50
C ILE A 37 13.67 4.34 3.33
N ALA A 38 14.40 4.38 2.21
CA ALA A 38 14.11 3.52 1.06
C ALA A 38 14.18 2.02 1.43
N LEU A 39 15.17 1.61 2.22
CA LEU A 39 15.29 0.22 2.68
C LEU A 39 14.17 -0.17 3.65
N LYS A 40 13.74 0.74 4.53
CA LYS A 40 12.61 0.50 5.43
C LYS A 40 11.31 0.30 4.65
N LEU A 41 11.03 1.17 3.67
CA LEU A 41 9.87 1.05 2.78
C LEU A 41 9.91 -0.22 1.94
N LYS A 42 11.07 -0.56 1.38
CA LYS A 42 11.29 -1.82 0.65
C LYS A 42 10.99 -3.04 1.53
N SER A 43 11.41 -3.01 2.80
CA SER A 43 11.15 -4.08 3.76
C SER A 43 9.65 -4.24 4.03
N LEU A 44 8.93 -3.14 4.26
CA LEU A 44 7.47 -3.15 4.40
C LEU A 44 6.78 -3.72 3.15
N ARG A 45 7.22 -3.32 1.96
CA ARG A 45 6.70 -3.87 0.69
C ARG A 45 6.94 -5.37 0.57
N HIS A 46 8.07 -5.89 1.07
CA HIS A 46 8.34 -7.32 1.10
C HIS A 46 7.48 -8.08 2.11
N LEU A 47 7.05 -7.45 3.20
CA LEU A 47 6.09 -8.03 4.16
C LEU A 47 4.66 -8.10 3.62
N CYS A 48 4.35 -7.40 2.53
CA CYS A 48 3.06 -7.44 1.84
C CYS A 48 2.91 -8.76 1.05
N ARG A 49 2.82 -9.89 1.77
CA ARG A 49 2.71 -11.24 1.22
C ARG A 49 1.60 -12.02 1.93
N ILE A 50 1.06 -12.98 1.19
CA ILE A 50 0.08 -13.96 1.66
C ILE A 50 0.51 -15.32 1.11
N ASP A 51 0.24 -16.39 1.86
CA ASP A 51 0.72 -17.73 1.52
C ASP A 51 0.07 -18.28 0.23
N ASN A 52 -1.21 -17.96 -0.02
CA ASN A 52 -1.96 -18.42 -1.20
C ASN A 52 -1.92 -17.45 -2.39
N TYR A 53 -0.79 -16.80 -2.65
CA TYR A 53 -0.71 -15.73 -3.67
C TYR A 53 -1.09 -16.19 -5.09
N LEU A 54 -0.79 -17.44 -5.47
CA LEU A 54 -1.14 -17.98 -6.79
C LEU A 54 -2.65 -18.11 -6.99
N GLU A 55 -3.39 -18.52 -5.94
CA GLU A 55 -4.86 -18.58 -5.99
C GLU A 55 -5.45 -17.17 -6.10
N VAL A 56 -4.89 -16.20 -5.38
CA VAL A 56 -5.30 -14.80 -5.44
C VAL A 56 -5.10 -14.21 -6.85
N LEU A 57 -3.94 -14.44 -7.46
CA LEU A 57 -3.63 -14.00 -8.82
C LEU A 57 -4.59 -14.55 -9.87
N SER A 58 -5.04 -15.79 -9.70
CA SER A 58 -5.97 -16.45 -10.65
C SER A 58 -7.34 -15.76 -10.75
N THR A 59 -7.66 -14.89 -9.79
CA THR A 59 -8.93 -14.16 -9.74
C THR A 59 -8.86 -12.76 -10.36
N ARG A 60 -7.70 -12.35 -10.86
CA ARG A 60 -7.49 -11.00 -11.41
C ARG A 60 -8.34 -10.79 -12.66
N ASP A 61 -9.27 -9.85 -12.56
CA ASP A 61 -10.14 -9.44 -13.66
C ASP A 61 -10.16 -7.91 -13.74
N VAL A 62 -9.23 -7.38 -14.54
CA VAL A 62 -9.03 -5.95 -14.76
C VAL A 62 -10.13 -5.36 -15.66
N ASN A 63 -10.71 -6.17 -16.55
CA ASN A 63 -11.67 -5.70 -17.55
C ASN A 63 -13.04 -5.40 -16.93
N ASN A 64 -13.41 -6.14 -15.87
CA ASN A 64 -14.67 -5.96 -15.16
C ASN A 64 -14.50 -5.22 -13.81
N ASP A 65 -13.45 -4.41 -13.63
CA ASP A 65 -13.34 -3.55 -12.45
C ASP A 65 -14.31 -2.37 -12.57
N VAL A 66 -15.26 -2.32 -11.65
CA VAL A 66 -16.35 -1.33 -11.62
C VAL A 66 -15.82 0.09 -11.30
N LEU A 67 -14.62 0.20 -10.75
CA LEU A 67 -13.98 1.47 -10.36
C LEU A 67 -12.75 1.80 -11.21
N ARG A 68 -12.75 1.39 -12.50
CA ARG A 68 -11.63 1.61 -13.41
C ARG A 68 -11.37 3.09 -13.73
N GLU A 69 -12.40 3.92 -13.70
CA GLU A 69 -12.27 5.34 -14.07
C GLU A 69 -11.61 6.14 -12.95
N SER A 70 -10.49 6.80 -13.29
CA SER A 70 -9.82 7.73 -12.38
C SER A 70 -10.63 9.00 -12.20
N ILE A 71 -10.73 9.49 -10.97
CA ILE A 71 -11.32 10.79 -10.66
C ILE A 71 -10.29 11.91 -10.87
N LYS A 72 -10.75 13.14 -11.17
CA LYS A 72 -9.87 14.30 -11.46
C LYS A 72 -8.81 14.58 -10.39
N SER A 73 -9.10 14.28 -9.12
CA SER A 73 -8.17 14.43 -7.99
C SER A 73 -7.07 13.37 -7.95
N GLU A 74 -7.23 12.24 -8.65
CA GLU A 74 -6.15 11.28 -8.87
C GLU A 74 -5.22 11.70 -10.00
N GLN A 75 -5.73 12.44 -10.98
CA GLN A 75 -4.99 12.89 -12.17
C GLN A 75 -4.07 14.07 -11.89
N ASN A 76 -4.37 14.90 -10.88
CA ASN A 76 -3.62 16.11 -10.58
C ASN A 76 -2.97 16.05 -9.20
N ARG A 77 -1.68 16.40 -9.13
CA ARG A 77 -0.89 16.52 -7.89
C ARG A 77 -0.17 17.85 -7.91
N SER A 78 -0.22 18.58 -6.81
CA SER A 78 0.31 19.95 -6.71
C SER A 78 1.82 19.96 -6.45
N ASP A 79 2.30 19.04 -5.64
CA ASP A 79 3.72 18.90 -5.28
C ASP A 79 4.05 17.49 -4.79
N LEU A 80 5.33 17.24 -4.49
CA LEU A 80 5.81 15.96 -3.99
C LEU A 80 5.15 15.56 -2.66
N ASN A 81 4.86 16.51 -1.78
CA ASN A 81 4.15 16.26 -0.52
C ASN A 81 2.75 15.72 -0.77
N SER A 82 2.00 16.29 -1.73
CA SER A 82 0.69 15.79 -2.11
C SER A 82 0.73 14.36 -2.67
N ILE A 83 1.82 13.99 -3.36
CA ILE A 83 2.06 12.62 -3.86
C ILE A 83 2.34 11.68 -2.69
N LEU A 84 3.21 12.09 -1.76
CA LEU A 84 3.55 11.29 -0.57
C LEU A 84 2.30 10.99 0.27
N ILE A 85 1.54 12.03 0.65
CA ILE A 85 0.31 11.90 1.45
C ILE A 85 -0.67 10.95 0.75
N ALA A 86 -0.95 11.16 -0.54
CA ALA A 86 -1.91 10.34 -1.26
C ALA A 86 -1.51 8.86 -1.31
N ASN A 87 -0.22 8.56 -1.51
CA ASN A 87 0.26 7.19 -1.54
C ASN A 87 0.32 6.54 -0.16
N PHE A 88 0.64 7.31 0.89
CA PHE A 88 0.51 6.84 2.28
C PHE A 88 -0.93 6.49 2.62
N LYS A 89 -1.89 7.37 2.35
CA LYS A 89 -3.31 7.11 2.61
C LYS A 89 -3.82 5.87 1.88
N ARG A 90 -3.51 5.74 0.58
CA ARG A 90 -3.85 4.56 -0.21
C ARG A 90 -3.26 3.27 0.39
N ALA A 91 -1.98 3.31 0.79
CA ALA A 91 -1.32 2.16 1.39
C ALA A 91 -1.95 1.81 2.76
N GLN A 92 -2.20 2.80 3.61
CA GLN A 92 -2.82 2.61 4.93
C GLN A 92 -4.23 2.01 4.83
N GLU A 93 -5.07 2.53 3.92
CA GLU A 93 -6.41 2.01 3.65
C GLU A 93 -6.36 0.58 3.12
N SER A 94 -5.49 0.30 2.14
CA SER A 94 -5.31 -1.05 1.60
C SER A 94 -4.85 -2.04 2.67
N SER A 95 -3.93 -1.62 3.54
CA SER A 95 -3.47 -2.42 4.68
C SER A 95 -4.59 -2.66 5.70
N ARG A 96 -5.48 -1.69 5.93
CA ARG A 96 -6.66 -1.86 6.79
C ARG A 96 -7.63 -2.90 6.23
N VAL A 97 -7.90 -2.85 4.92
CA VAL A 97 -8.78 -3.85 4.28
C VAL A 97 -8.18 -5.24 4.38
N LEU A 98 -6.88 -5.38 4.13
CA LEU A 98 -6.17 -6.66 4.24
C LEU A 98 -6.14 -7.19 5.68
N GLU A 99 -5.92 -6.31 6.66
CA GLU A 99 -6.02 -6.63 8.09
C GLU A 99 -7.40 -7.23 8.40
N GLU A 100 -8.48 -6.54 8.07
CA GLU A 100 -9.84 -6.99 8.42
C GLU A 100 -10.23 -8.28 7.69
N ILE A 101 -9.96 -8.38 6.38
CA ILE A 101 -10.41 -9.54 5.60
C ILE A 101 -9.63 -10.81 5.95
N THR A 102 -8.35 -10.68 6.29
CA THR A 102 -7.52 -11.85 6.62
C THR A 102 -7.80 -12.41 8.00
N LYS A 103 -8.53 -11.70 8.90
CA LYS A 103 -9.05 -12.28 10.15
C LYS A 103 -9.92 -13.51 9.91
N LEU A 104 -10.59 -13.59 8.75
CA LEU A 104 -11.42 -14.73 8.37
C LEU A 104 -10.62 -16.01 8.09
N THR A 105 -9.32 -15.88 7.79
CA THR A 105 -8.49 -17.01 7.33
C THR A 105 -7.23 -17.23 8.18
N SER A 106 -6.63 -16.16 8.71
CA SER A 106 -5.37 -16.20 9.47
C SER A 106 -5.19 -14.95 10.32
N ILE A 107 -5.31 -15.11 11.65
CA ILE A 107 -5.01 -14.03 12.61
C ILE A 107 -3.57 -13.55 12.50
N LYS A 108 -2.63 -14.46 12.25
CA LYS A 108 -1.21 -14.11 12.03
C LYS A 108 -1.04 -13.16 10.86
N THR A 109 -1.74 -13.42 9.75
CA THR A 109 -1.70 -12.55 8.55
C THR A 109 -2.37 -11.22 8.82
N SER A 110 -3.48 -11.21 9.56
CA SER A 110 -4.15 -9.97 10.01
C SER A 110 -3.21 -9.09 10.82
N GLU A 111 -2.54 -9.64 11.83
CA GLU A 111 -1.60 -8.88 12.66
C GLU A 111 -0.39 -8.35 11.86
N ASN A 112 0.06 -9.06 10.82
CA ASN A 112 1.08 -8.54 9.91
C ASN A 112 0.60 -7.30 9.14
N PHE A 113 -0.62 -7.30 8.60
CA PHE A 113 -1.17 -6.13 7.92
C PHE A 113 -1.51 -4.98 8.87
N LYS A 114 -1.86 -5.28 10.11
CA LYS A 114 -1.96 -4.28 11.17
C LYS A 114 -0.60 -3.64 11.44
N TYR A 115 0.45 -4.43 11.60
CA TYR A 115 1.82 -3.93 11.77
C TYR A 115 2.25 -3.01 10.63
N ILE A 116 2.07 -3.45 9.37
CA ILE A 116 2.37 -2.64 8.19
C ILE A 116 1.61 -1.30 8.24
N ARG A 117 0.31 -1.32 8.56
CA ARG A 117 -0.52 -0.12 8.65
C ARG A 117 0.03 0.88 9.69
N TYR A 118 0.40 0.42 10.88
CA TYR A 118 0.96 1.29 11.92
C TYR A 118 2.33 1.86 11.53
N GLU A 119 3.20 1.05 10.92
CA GLU A 119 4.47 1.56 10.40
C GLU A 119 4.27 2.62 9.31
N LEU A 120 3.24 2.49 8.47
CA LEU A 120 2.90 3.50 7.47
C LEU A 120 2.40 4.80 8.09
N TYR A 121 1.68 4.78 9.22
CA TYR A 121 1.32 6.02 9.94
C TYR A 121 2.53 6.71 10.54
N ASN A 122 3.42 5.92 11.16
CA ASN A 122 4.65 6.44 11.75
C ASN A 122 5.53 7.08 10.67
N LEU A 123 5.72 6.38 9.55
CA LEU A 123 6.49 6.88 8.42
C LEU A 123 5.83 8.11 7.79
N GLU A 124 4.52 8.14 7.56
CA GLU A 124 3.86 9.33 7.03
C GLU A 124 4.20 10.58 7.86
N THR A 125 4.09 10.48 9.18
CA THR A 125 4.38 11.60 10.11
C THR A 125 5.84 12.05 10.02
N VAL A 126 6.78 11.10 10.11
CA VAL A 126 8.22 11.41 10.08
C VAL A 126 8.64 12.01 8.73
N LEU A 127 8.16 11.41 7.64
CA LEU A 127 8.58 11.75 6.29
C LEU A 127 7.99 13.09 5.84
N ILE A 128 6.75 13.40 6.17
CA ILE A 128 6.16 14.72 5.88
C ILE A 128 6.91 15.84 6.60
N ASN A 129 7.39 15.61 7.83
CA ASN A 129 8.19 16.61 8.54
C ASN A 129 9.53 16.87 7.85
N ILE A 130 10.20 15.81 7.37
CA ILE A 130 11.45 15.93 6.61
C ILE A 130 11.23 16.75 5.33
N THR A 131 10.17 16.44 4.59
CA THR A 131 9.93 17.09 3.29
C THR A 131 9.37 18.51 3.41
N SER A 132 8.66 18.82 4.51
CA SER A 132 8.15 20.17 4.77
C SER A 132 9.24 21.15 5.22
N ASN A 133 10.26 20.65 5.92
CA ASN A 133 11.43 21.43 6.35
C ASN A 133 12.50 21.59 5.25
N SER A 134 12.31 20.94 4.10
CA SER A 134 13.21 21.01 2.94
C SER A 134 12.79 22.09 1.93
N LYS A 135 11.86 22.98 2.29
CA LYS A 135 11.41 24.14 1.49
C LYS A 135 12.13 25.41 1.91
#